data_AF-B8BWP4-F1
#
_entry.id   AF-B8BWP4-F1
#
_cell.length_a   1.000
_cell.length_b   1.000
_cell.length_c   1.000
_cell.angle_alpha   90.00
_cell.angle_beta   90.00
_cell.angle_gamma   90.00
#
_symmetry.space_group_name_H-M   'P 1'
#
loop_
_entity.id
_entity.type
_entity.pdbx_description
1 polymer ?
#
loop_
_entity_poly.entity_id
_entity_poly.type
_entity_poly.pdbx_seq_one_letter_code
_entity_poly.pdbx_strand_id
1 'polypeptide(L)'
;MPSPPASSPLSSIKPTMNTRLRKRVYLLFLVCIVVFHIGILYRQNRHLIVMMLDKVSREEVLMNANNDDDDAVDSIDDEIEQLPPDQHAILMLHYHKTGFVLSRRLRTHSIQHFSKAIQQQQQQQDAASSSSSSSSLHFSIPEQKKWGSIQQPRWFDEGTKCPMYYRLEKGVINVQESPDLYCGVEELERIFLNEALEDVEYDADAATTKATTTFHEEQNDHEHNNGNDKNEVEQTIDNIIEGGDFSRVGTKIIHFVRNPYSMALSNYYYHAQIPTPEPWVNKHDPCHLQYDNSNTTLKDLLFPTLSIETTKVILTPQNFDDISQLCSSLYQTIPSLKDAKFKGHLQQLDPIDGLKLSTAHMMIRGGGVLLMPGGDILRMANNIVKLKQLQEYVTEQQQQHENGVKRNKPFTVVTVSMDDFLTDPIQFITTYLTFLTGDNYEQHLCPNEGAKVCQKRMKSIAKSFEQSYNNIKGVGQKHVTTGKHENRAELLEALRGDGLFGPILDRIELLVEEALEESRDSSRK
;
A
#
# COMPACT_ATOMS: atom_id res chain seq x y z
N MET A 1 -60.26 -0.78 40.63
CA MET A 1 -59.85 -1.70 39.55
C MET A 1 -61.02 -1.90 38.60
N PRO A 2 -60.96 -1.42 37.35
CA PRO A 2 -61.92 -1.78 36.32
C PRO A 2 -61.35 -2.86 35.37
N SER A 3 -62.22 -3.77 34.98
CA SER A 3 -61.97 -4.93 34.11
C SER A 3 -61.64 -4.53 32.66
N PRO A 4 -60.86 -5.32 31.91
CA PRO A 4 -60.54 -5.03 30.51
C PRO A 4 -61.67 -5.48 29.56
N PRO A 5 -61.87 -4.80 28.42
CA PRO A 5 -62.84 -5.22 27.41
C PRO A 5 -62.30 -6.31 26.49
N ALA A 6 -63.23 -7.14 26.01
CA ALA A 6 -63.02 -8.34 25.20
C ALA A 6 -62.48 -8.06 23.80
N SER A 7 -61.59 -8.95 23.35
CA SER A 7 -61.01 -9.01 22.01
C SER A 7 -62.01 -9.59 20.98
N SER A 8 -62.11 -8.93 19.83
CA SER A 8 -62.89 -9.39 18.67
C SER A 8 -62.03 -10.23 17.72
N PRO A 9 -62.59 -11.20 16.98
CA PRO A 9 -61.82 -12.08 16.11
C PRO A 9 -61.55 -11.44 14.73
N LEU A 10 -60.28 -11.36 14.34
CA LEU A 10 -59.86 -10.96 13.00
C LEU A 10 -60.24 -12.04 11.97
N SER A 11 -61.12 -11.69 11.04
CA SER A 11 -61.43 -12.49 9.85
C SER A 11 -60.32 -12.34 8.79
N SER A 12 -59.76 -13.47 8.38
CA SER A 12 -58.76 -13.60 7.31
C SER A 12 -59.38 -13.26 5.94
N ILE A 13 -59.23 -12.01 5.50
CA ILE A 13 -59.55 -11.60 4.13
C ILE A 13 -58.37 -11.97 3.23
N LYS A 14 -58.52 -13.01 2.41
CA LYS A 14 -57.58 -13.31 1.31
C LYS A 14 -57.86 -12.34 0.16
N PRO A 15 -56.96 -11.43 -0.21
CA PRO A 15 -57.17 -10.54 -1.34
C PRO A 15 -57.09 -11.35 -2.64
N THR A 16 -58.21 -11.49 -3.32
CA THR A 16 -58.30 -12.03 -4.68
C THR A 16 -57.78 -10.98 -5.66
N MET A 17 -56.48 -11.02 -5.91
CA MET A 17 -55.84 -10.13 -6.89
C MET A 17 -56.40 -10.41 -8.29
N ASN A 18 -56.92 -9.36 -8.94
CA ASN A 18 -57.52 -9.40 -10.26
C ASN A 18 -56.55 -10.03 -11.29
N THR A 19 -56.97 -11.10 -11.96
CA THR A 19 -56.17 -11.88 -12.91
C THR A 19 -55.64 -11.04 -14.08
N ARG A 20 -56.32 -9.94 -14.44
CA ARG A 20 -55.82 -8.99 -15.45
C ARG A 20 -54.59 -8.21 -14.98
N LEU A 21 -54.51 -7.89 -13.69
CA LEU A 21 -53.38 -7.15 -13.11
C LEU A 21 -52.13 -8.05 -13.06
N ARG A 22 -52.28 -9.33 -12.71
CA ARG A 22 -51.18 -10.32 -12.76
C ARG A 22 -50.58 -10.44 -14.17
N LYS A 23 -51.41 -10.54 -15.20
CA LYS A 23 -50.92 -10.63 -16.60
C LYS A 23 -50.11 -9.39 -17.02
N ARG A 24 -50.52 -8.19 -16.61
CA ARG A 24 -49.77 -6.96 -16.90
C ARG A 24 -48.42 -6.89 -16.19
N VAL A 25 -48.37 -7.32 -14.92
CA VAL A 25 -47.11 -7.37 -14.15
C VAL A 25 -46.14 -8.39 -14.76
N TYR A 26 -46.62 -9.57 -15.16
CA TYR A 26 -45.79 -10.57 -15.84
C TYR A 26 -45.26 -10.08 -17.20
N LEU A 27 -46.09 -9.37 -17.98
CA LEU A 27 -45.66 -8.83 -19.26
C LEU A 27 -44.58 -7.75 -19.10
N LEU A 28 -44.74 -6.84 -18.13
CA LEU A 28 -43.73 -5.84 -17.79
C LEU A 28 -42.41 -6.49 -17.36
N PHE A 29 -42.47 -7.53 -16.54
CA PHE A 29 -41.29 -8.26 -16.10
C PHE A 29 -40.54 -8.93 -17.27
N LEU A 30 -41.28 -9.55 -18.20
CA LEU A 30 -40.72 -10.14 -19.42
C LEU A 30 -40.05 -9.12 -20.33
N VAL A 31 -40.67 -7.95 -20.52
CA VAL A 31 -40.08 -6.85 -21.30
C VAL A 31 -38.78 -6.36 -20.66
N CYS A 32 -38.73 -6.22 -19.34
CA CYS A 32 -37.51 -5.83 -18.63
C CYS A 32 -36.38 -6.86 -18.81
N ILE A 33 -36.68 -8.17 -18.79
CA ILE A 33 -35.69 -9.23 -19.04
C ILE A 33 -35.15 -9.14 -20.46
N VAL A 34 -36.02 -8.96 -21.46
CA VAL A 34 -35.61 -8.85 -22.86
C VAL A 34 -34.72 -7.63 -23.09
N VAL A 35 -35.10 -6.46 -22.55
CA VAL A 35 -34.28 -5.24 -22.66
C VAL A 35 -32.93 -5.42 -21.96
N PHE A 36 -32.90 -6.08 -20.81
CA PHE A 36 -31.66 -6.39 -20.09
C PHE A 36 -30.73 -7.29 -20.92
N HIS A 37 -31.25 -8.34 -21.55
CA HIS A 37 -30.45 -9.23 -22.40
C HIS A 37 -29.97 -8.54 -23.70
N ILE A 38 -30.80 -7.71 -24.33
CA ILE A 38 -30.38 -6.88 -25.48
C ILE A 38 -29.22 -5.95 -25.07
N GLY A 39 -29.30 -5.35 -23.87
CA GLY A 39 -28.22 -4.51 -23.33
C GLY A 39 -26.91 -5.27 -23.11
N ILE A 40 -26.98 -6.53 -22.62
CA ILE A 40 -25.80 -7.39 -22.47
C ILE A 40 -25.18 -7.74 -23.82
N LEU A 41 -26.00 -8.14 -24.81
CA LEU A 41 -25.54 -8.47 -26.15
C LEU A 41 -24.91 -7.26 -26.86
N TYR A 42 -25.50 -6.07 -26.71
CA TYR A 42 -24.94 -4.84 -27.25
C TYR A 42 -23.60 -4.49 -26.61
N ARG A 43 -23.45 -4.70 -25.29
CA ARG A 43 -22.20 -4.48 -24.56
C ARG A 43 -21.10 -5.45 -24.97
N GLN A 44 -21.43 -6.72 -25.23
CA GLN A 44 -20.48 -7.72 -25.72
C GLN A 44 -20.01 -7.40 -27.15
N ASN A 45 -20.92 -7.03 -28.05
CA ASN A 45 -20.57 -6.75 -29.45
C ASN A 45 -19.80 -5.43 -29.64
N ARG A 46 -20.02 -4.42 -28.78
CA ARG A 46 -19.24 -3.16 -28.82
C ARG A 46 -17.73 -3.41 -28.64
N HIS A 47 -17.36 -4.40 -27.83
CA HIS A 47 -15.95 -4.73 -27.61
C HIS A 47 -15.30 -5.35 -28.85
N LEU A 48 -16.06 -6.12 -29.63
CA LEU A 48 -15.59 -6.74 -30.87
C LEU A 48 -15.42 -5.71 -32.00
N ILE A 49 -16.35 -4.75 -32.10
CA ILE A 49 -16.30 -3.68 -33.12
C ILE A 49 -15.12 -2.73 -32.88
N VAL A 50 -14.80 -2.40 -31.62
CA VAL A 50 -13.64 -1.56 -31.28
C VAL A 50 -12.33 -2.27 -31.61
N MET A 51 -12.24 -3.60 -31.40
CA MET A 51 -11.05 -4.37 -31.75
C MET A 51 -10.82 -4.54 -33.26
N MET A 52 -11.90 -4.55 -34.06
CA MET A 52 -11.77 -4.65 -35.53
C MET A 52 -11.38 -3.33 -36.18
N LEU A 53 -11.80 -2.18 -35.63
CA LEU A 53 -11.43 -0.86 -36.15
C LEU A 53 -9.96 -0.51 -35.85
N ASP A 54 -9.39 -1.02 -34.76
CA ASP A 54 -7.98 -0.78 -34.39
C ASP A 54 -6.99 -1.53 -35.30
N LYS A 55 -7.43 -2.60 -35.97
CA LYS A 55 -6.61 -3.39 -36.91
C LYS A 55 -6.47 -2.77 -38.31
N VAL A 56 -7.28 -1.77 -38.67
CA VAL A 56 -7.33 -1.22 -40.04
C VAL A 56 -6.47 0.05 -40.20
N SER A 57 -5.85 0.57 -39.13
CA SER A 57 -5.20 1.90 -39.16
C SER A 57 -3.67 1.90 -39.03
N ARG A 58 -2.96 0.82 -39.35
CA ARG A 58 -1.47 0.80 -39.31
C ARG A 58 -0.85 0.10 -40.52
N GLU A 59 -0.82 0.80 -41.64
CA GLU A 59 0.27 0.73 -42.62
C GLU A 59 0.78 2.17 -42.88
N GLU A 60 2.09 2.28 -43.14
CA GLU A 60 2.89 3.48 -43.46
C GLU A 60 3.27 4.44 -42.30
N VAL A 61 4.55 4.49 -41.93
CA VAL A 61 5.61 5.35 -42.51
C VAL A 61 6.90 5.18 -41.68
N LEU A 62 7.96 4.74 -42.35
CA LEU A 62 9.36 4.74 -41.89
C LEU A 62 10.04 6.02 -42.41
N MET A 63 10.74 6.78 -41.57
CA MET A 63 11.95 7.53 -41.97
C MET A 63 12.92 7.76 -40.81
N ASN A 64 14.20 7.74 -41.21
CA ASN A 64 15.47 7.70 -40.48
C ASN A 64 15.77 8.86 -39.54
N ALA A 65 16.67 8.60 -38.57
CA ALA A 65 17.89 9.39 -38.36
C ALA A 65 18.88 8.61 -37.47
N ASN A 66 20.10 8.43 -37.98
CA ASN A 66 21.32 8.05 -37.28
C ASN A 66 21.97 9.29 -36.65
N ASN A 67 22.93 9.05 -35.75
CA ASN A 67 24.03 9.90 -35.25
C ASN A 67 24.18 9.65 -33.75
N ASP A 68 25.34 9.72 -33.13
CA ASP A 68 26.72 9.34 -33.47
C ASP A 68 27.39 9.19 -32.09
N ASP A 69 28.58 8.61 -32.10
CA ASP A 69 29.45 8.24 -31.00
C ASP A 69 29.83 9.41 -30.06
N ASP A 70 30.16 9.11 -28.79
CA ASP A 70 31.46 9.45 -28.19
C ASP A 70 31.57 9.10 -26.67
N ASP A 71 32.78 8.65 -26.34
CA ASP A 71 33.53 8.69 -25.06
C ASP A 71 33.12 7.82 -23.86
N ALA A 72 33.72 6.62 -23.82
CA ALA A 72 33.84 5.76 -22.65
C ALA A 72 34.97 6.25 -21.72
N VAL A 73 34.60 6.65 -20.50
CA VAL A 73 35.50 6.82 -19.36
C VAL A 73 35.38 5.54 -18.54
N ASP A 74 36.46 4.76 -18.43
CA ASP A 74 36.53 3.57 -17.57
C ASP A 74 36.50 4.02 -16.09
N SER A 75 35.30 4.18 -15.53
CA SER A 75 35.10 4.09 -14.08
C SER A 75 35.07 2.62 -13.70
N ILE A 76 35.96 2.22 -12.79
CA ILE A 76 35.83 0.97 -12.04
C ILE A 76 34.72 1.24 -11.01
N ASP A 77 33.49 1.34 -11.51
CA ASP A 77 32.31 1.09 -10.71
C ASP A 77 32.22 -0.42 -10.64
N ASP A 78 32.53 -1.00 -9.48
CA ASP A 78 32.23 -2.40 -9.20
C ASP A 78 30.73 -2.57 -9.46
N GLU A 79 30.41 -3.14 -10.63
CA GLU A 79 29.05 -3.39 -11.10
C GLU A 79 28.32 -4.11 -9.96
N ILE A 80 27.50 -3.37 -9.21
CA ILE A 80 26.56 -3.96 -8.27
C ILE A 80 25.68 -4.81 -9.16
N GLU A 81 25.95 -6.11 -9.19
CA GLU A 81 25.27 -7.10 -10.02
C GLU A 81 23.76 -6.89 -9.82
N GLN A 82 23.13 -6.21 -10.79
CA GLN A 82 21.74 -5.84 -10.69
C GLN A 82 20.95 -7.13 -10.75
N LEU A 83 20.47 -7.57 -9.59
CA LEU A 83 19.67 -8.79 -9.52
C LEU A 83 18.47 -8.64 -10.46
N PRO A 84 18.09 -9.68 -11.21
CA PRO A 84 16.91 -9.66 -12.03
C PRO A 84 15.66 -9.20 -11.24
N PRO A 85 14.67 -8.53 -11.86
CA PRO A 85 13.50 -7.97 -11.17
C PRO A 85 12.67 -8.98 -10.39
N ASP A 86 12.67 -10.25 -10.81
CA ASP A 86 12.01 -11.35 -10.10
C ASP A 86 12.79 -11.82 -8.87
N GLN A 87 14.03 -11.37 -8.68
CA GLN A 87 14.82 -11.58 -7.45
C GLN A 87 14.58 -10.50 -6.40
N HIS A 88 13.74 -9.53 -6.71
CA HIS A 88 13.33 -8.52 -5.75
C HIS A 88 11.94 -8.83 -5.20
N ALA A 89 11.77 -8.60 -3.90
CA ALA A 89 10.46 -8.32 -3.35
C ALA A 89 10.15 -6.83 -3.52
N ILE A 90 8.97 -6.50 -4.02
CA ILE A 90 8.56 -5.12 -4.27
C ILE A 90 7.47 -4.74 -3.27
N LEU A 91 7.61 -3.61 -2.60
CA LEU A 91 6.62 -3.09 -1.65
C LEU A 91 6.19 -1.67 -2.01
N MET A 92 4.89 -1.47 -2.25
CA MET A 92 4.29 -0.16 -2.49
C MET A 92 3.63 0.37 -1.22
N LEU A 93 4.14 1.47 -0.68
CA LEU A 93 3.63 2.10 0.55
C LEU A 93 2.86 3.38 0.24
N HIS A 94 1.63 3.52 0.75
CA HIS A 94 0.79 4.71 0.52
C HIS A 94 -0.04 5.08 1.75
N TYR A 95 -0.43 6.35 1.90
CA TYR A 95 -1.09 6.82 3.14
C TYR A 95 -2.50 7.38 2.98
N HIS A 96 -3.01 7.43 1.75
CA HIS A 96 -4.27 8.09 1.44
C HIS A 96 -5.04 7.27 0.39
N LYS A 97 -6.37 7.45 0.35
CA LYS A 97 -7.26 6.71 -0.55
C LYS A 97 -6.86 6.79 -2.02
N THR A 98 -6.40 7.96 -2.46
CA THR A 98 -5.86 8.15 -3.82
C THR A 98 -4.66 7.22 -4.07
N GLY A 99 -3.75 7.13 -3.11
CA GLY A 99 -2.61 6.21 -3.14
C GLY A 99 -3.05 4.74 -3.12
N PHE A 100 -4.11 4.40 -2.39
CA PHE A 100 -4.69 3.05 -2.41
C PHE A 100 -5.22 2.66 -3.79
N VAL A 101 -6.00 3.54 -4.43
CA VAL A 101 -6.53 3.29 -5.78
C VAL A 101 -5.39 3.21 -6.79
N LEU A 102 -4.40 4.10 -6.66
CA LEU A 102 -3.27 4.17 -7.57
C LEU A 102 -2.37 2.93 -7.46
N SER A 103 -1.83 2.63 -6.28
CA SER A 103 -0.91 1.51 -6.04
C SER A 103 -1.49 0.17 -6.50
N ARG A 104 -2.79 -0.09 -6.21
CA ARG A 104 -3.44 -1.32 -6.68
C ARG A 104 -3.53 -1.40 -8.20
N ARG A 105 -3.81 -0.28 -8.86
CA ARG A 105 -3.85 -0.21 -10.33
C ARG A 105 -2.48 -0.37 -10.93
N LEU A 106 -1.48 0.30 -10.37
CA LEU A 106 -0.09 0.18 -10.79
C LEU A 106 0.36 -1.28 -10.71
N ARG A 107 0.11 -1.94 -9.58
CA ARG A 107 0.38 -3.37 -9.42
C ARG A 107 -0.33 -4.20 -10.49
N THR A 108 -1.66 -4.09 -10.61
CA THR A 108 -2.43 -4.88 -11.58
C THR A 108 -1.92 -4.66 -13.01
N HIS A 109 -1.63 -3.42 -13.37
CA HIS A 109 -1.16 -3.08 -14.70
C HIS A 109 0.27 -3.61 -14.95
N SER A 110 1.16 -3.50 -13.96
CA SER A 110 2.54 -4.01 -14.05
C SER A 110 2.55 -5.52 -14.26
N ILE A 111 1.79 -6.25 -13.45
CA ILE A 111 1.67 -7.70 -13.56
C ILE A 111 1.12 -8.08 -14.94
N GLN A 112 0.07 -7.41 -15.42
CA GLN A 112 -0.47 -7.67 -16.76
C GLN A 112 0.54 -7.50 -17.88
N HIS A 113 1.45 -6.51 -17.80
CA HIS A 113 2.46 -6.28 -18.83
C HIS A 113 3.66 -7.21 -18.68
N PHE A 114 4.14 -7.44 -17.45
CA PHE A 114 5.23 -8.38 -17.21
C PHE A 114 4.84 -9.81 -17.57
N SER A 115 3.66 -10.30 -17.17
CA SER A 115 3.21 -11.65 -17.52
C SER A 115 3.13 -11.84 -19.05
N LYS A 116 2.76 -10.81 -19.81
CA LYS A 116 2.78 -10.88 -21.28
C LYS A 116 4.20 -10.94 -21.84
N ALA A 117 5.13 -10.15 -21.30
CA ALA A 117 6.52 -10.17 -21.72
C ALA A 117 7.16 -11.54 -21.43
N ILE A 118 6.91 -12.10 -20.25
CA ILE A 118 7.34 -13.44 -19.84
C ILE A 118 6.77 -14.51 -20.78
N GLN A 119 5.47 -14.47 -21.09
CA GLN A 119 4.85 -15.41 -22.03
C GLN A 119 5.47 -15.32 -23.43
N GLN A 120 5.79 -14.11 -23.90
CA GLN A 120 6.46 -13.91 -25.19
C GLN A 120 7.87 -14.49 -25.18
N GLN A 121 8.63 -14.32 -24.09
CA GLN A 121 9.95 -14.94 -23.91
C GLN A 121 9.86 -16.45 -23.93
N GLN A 122 8.94 -17.03 -23.16
CA GLN A 122 8.76 -18.49 -23.11
C GLN A 122 8.44 -19.05 -24.49
N GLN A 123 7.53 -18.43 -25.24
CA GLN A 123 7.20 -18.85 -26.60
C GLN A 123 8.39 -18.78 -27.56
N GLN A 124 9.27 -17.78 -27.42
CA GLN A 124 10.49 -17.67 -28.20
C GLN A 124 11.52 -18.74 -27.82
N GLN A 125 11.67 -19.03 -26.52
CA GLN A 125 12.57 -20.08 -26.02
C GLN A 125 12.12 -21.49 -26.44
N ASP A 126 10.82 -21.77 -26.33
CA ASP A 126 10.21 -23.04 -26.73
C ASP A 126 10.34 -23.26 -28.25
N ALA A 127 10.32 -22.18 -29.04
CA ALA A 127 10.56 -22.25 -30.48
C ALA A 127 12.04 -22.44 -30.85
N ALA A 128 12.97 -22.01 -29.99
CA ALA A 128 14.40 -21.98 -30.27
C ALA A 128 15.18 -23.18 -29.69
N SER A 129 14.66 -23.90 -28.69
CA SER A 129 15.46 -24.88 -27.94
C SER A 129 14.65 -26.08 -27.41
N SER A 130 15.28 -27.26 -27.47
CA SER A 130 14.71 -28.54 -27.02
C SER A 130 15.21 -29.04 -25.66
N SER A 131 16.04 -28.30 -24.89
CA SER A 131 16.58 -28.88 -23.64
C SER A 131 17.28 -27.96 -22.60
N SER A 132 16.98 -26.66 -22.46
CA SER A 132 17.58 -25.87 -21.35
C SER A 132 16.54 -25.32 -20.38
N SER A 133 16.61 -25.75 -19.11
CA SER A 133 15.83 -25.20 -18.00
C SER A 133 16.34 -23.81 -17.62
N SER A 134 15.83 -22.76 -18.27
CA SER A 134 16.07 -21.39 -17.80
C SER A 134 15.02 -21.01 -16.76
N SER A 135 15.45 -20.37 -15.67
CA SER A 135 14.58 -19.77 -14.66
C SER A 135 13.72 -18.70 -15.35
N SER A 136 12.41 -18.94 -15.42
CA SER A 136 11.47 -17.97 -15.98
C SER A 136 11.11 -16.95 -14.92
N LEU A 137 11.33 -15.67 -15.25
CA LEU A 137 10.91 -14.51 -14.46
C LEU A 137 9.41 -14.67 -14.13
N HIS A 138 9.04 -14.87 -12.86
CA HIS A 138 7.64 -15.10 -12.50
C HIS A 138 7.13 -14.05 -11.51
N PHE A 139 6.50 -12.99 -12.04
CA PHE A 139 5.73 -12.08 -11.20
C PHE A 139 4.37 -12.69 -10.85
N SER A 140 4.08 -12.86 -9.57
CA SER A 140 2.78 -13.35 -9.10
C SER A 140 2.03 -12.30 -8.28
N ILE A 141 0.70 -12.42 -8.29
CA ILE A 141 -0.13 -11.88 -7.22
C ILE A 141 -0.20 -12.99 -6.18
N PRO A 142 -0.04 -12.72 -4.88
CA PRO A 142 -0.22 -13.74 -3.85
C PRO A 142 -1.56 -14.45 -4.08
N GLU A 143 -1.54 -15.76 -4.30
CA GLU A 143 -2.73 -16.57 -4.60
C GLU A 143 -3.70 -16.67 -3.41
N GLN A 144 -3.42 -16.01 -2.29
CA GLN A 144 -4.20 -16.10 -1.07
C GLN A 144 -5.66 -15.61 -1.26
N LYS A 145 -6.50 -16.60 -1.57
CA LYS A 145 -7.94 -16.60 -1.89
C LYS A 145 -8.90 -16.02 -0.84
N LYS A 146 -8.46 -15.20 0.14
CA LYS A 146 -9.38 -14.65 1.16
C LYS A 146 -9.21 -13.16 1.51
N TRP A 147 -8.21 -12.47 0.97
CA TRP A 147 -8.02 -11.05 1.24
C TRP A 147 -8.48 -10.19 0.06
N GLY A 148 -9.80 -10.09 -0.14
CA GLY A 148 -10.41 -9.19 -1.15
C GLY A 148 -9.97 -7.72 -0.99
N SER A 149 -9.52 -7.34 0.21
CA SER A 149 -8.74 -6.14 0.50
C SER A 149 -7.32 -6.54 0.89
N ILE A 150 -6.35 -6.30 0.00
CA ILE A 150 -4.92 -6.51 0.21
C ILE A 150 -4.36 -5.40 1.11
N GLN A 151 -5.00 -5.21 2.26
CA GLN A 151 -4.52 -4.35 3.33
C GLN A 151 -4.36 -5.30 4.50
N GLN A 152 -3.10 -5.59 4.83
CA GLN A 152 -2.84 -6.24 6.11
C GLN A 152 -3.36 -5.29 7.19
N PRO A 153 -4.09 -5.80 8.19
CA PRO A 153 -4.39 -5.03 9.39
C PRO A 153 -3.11 -4.37 9.90
N ARG A 154 -3.21 -3.12 10.37
CA ARG A 154 -2.06 -2.43 10.98
C ARG A 154 -1.83 -2.99 12.37
N TRP A 155 -1.20 -4.15 12.42
CA TRP A 155 -0.85 -4.85 13.65
C TRP A 155 0.66 -4.85 13.78
N PHE A 156 1.10 -4.50 14.97
CA PHE A 156 2.49 -4.54 15.38
C PHE A 156 2.61 -5.40 16.63
N ASP A 157 3.76 -6.02 16.81
CA ASP A 157 4.09 -6.76 18.00
C ASP A 157 4.38 -5.78 19.14
N GLU A 158 3.76 -5.96 20.31
CA GLU A 158 3.88 -5.01 21.42
C GLU A 158 5.29 -4.98 22.04
N GLY A 159 6.10 -6.03 21.86
CA GLY A 159 7.47 -6.07 22.37
C GLY A 159 8.44 -5.31 21.46
N THR A 160 8.47 -5.69 20.19
CA THR A 160 9.38 -5.15 19.17
C THR A 160 8.87 -3.86 18.54
N LYS A 161 7.58 -3.57 18.65
CA LYS A 161 6.84 -2.52 17.92
C LYS A 161 6.87 -2.70 16.41
N CYS A 162 7.19 -3.90 15.95
CA CYS A 162 7.40 -4.18 14.54
C CYS A 162 6.15 -4.78 13.89
N PRO A 163 5.90 -4.53 12.61
CA PRO A 163 4.76 -5.12 11.93
C PRO A 163 4.79 -6.65 11.94
N MET A 164 3.69 -7.30 12.37
CA MET A 164 3.69 -8.76 12.58
C MET A 164 3.61 -9.61 11.30
N TYR A 165 3.11 -9.06 10.19
CA TYR A 165 2.72 -9.86 9.01
C TYR A 165 3.34 -9.37 7.69
N TYR A 166 4.53 -8.78 7.74
CA TYR A 166 5.23 -8.35 6.53
C TYR A 166 6.10 -9.48 6.04
N ARG A 167 5.48 -10.39 5.27
CA ARG A 167 6.22 -11.36 4.46
C ARG A 167 6.34 -10.80 3.05
N LEU A 168 7.54 -10.35 2.71
CA LEU A 168 7.87 -9.92 1.36
C LEU A 168 8.37 -11.14 0.57
N GLU A 169 7.57 -11.58 -0.38
CA GLU A 169 7.93 -12.69 -1.27
C GLU A 169 8.67 -12.17 -2.52
N LYS A 170 9.70 -12.90 -2.92
CA LYS A 170 10.45 -12.69 -4.16
C LYS A 170 9.52 -12.75 -5.38
N GLY A 171 9.66 -11.82 -6.31
CA GLY A 171 8.81 -11.74 -7.51
C GLY A 171 7.37 -11.28 -7.21
N VAL A 172 7.09 -10.79 -6.00
CA VAL A 172 5.76 -10.32 -5.61
C VAL A 172 5.75 -8.81 -5.44
N ILE A 173 4.73 -8.17 -6.02
CA ILE A 173 4.42 -6.76 -5.80
C ILE A 173 3.40 -6.61 -4.67
N ASN A 174 3.89 -6.29 -3.49
CA ASN A 174 3.11 -6.03 -2.29
C ASN A 174 2.60 -4.59 -2.28
N VAL A 175 1.42 -4.38 -1.71
CA VAL A 175 0.80 -3.06 -1.57
C VAL A 175 0.32 -2.92 -0.15
N GLN A 176 0.68 -1.83 0.51
CA GLN A 176 0.36 -1.61 1.90
C GLN A 176 -0.07 -0.17 2.16
N GLU A 177 -1.19 -0.02 2.88
CA GLU A 177 -1.69 1.26 3.34
C GLU A 177 -1.10 1.59 4.71
N SER A 178 -0.46 2.75 4.82
CA SER A 178 0.06 3.36 6.04
C SER A 178 0.70 2.36 7.01
N PRO A 179 1.81 1.70 6.62
CA PRO A 179 2.43 0.69 7.47
C PRO A 179 2.91 1.29 8.80
N ASP A 180 2.89 0.48 9.85
CA ASP A 180 3.28 0.83 11.23
C ASP A 180 4.79 0.51 11.45
N LEU A 181 5.69 1.26 10.80
CA LEU A 181 7.15 1.01 10.88
C LEU A 181 7.77 1.66 12.14
N TYR A 182 7.51 1.12 13.34
CA TYR A 182 7.94 1.77 14.59
C TYR A 182 9.24 1.21 15.19
N CYS A 183 9.54 -0.05 14.91
CA CYS A 183 10.71 -0.77 15.43
C CYS A 183 12.07 -0.19 15.00
N GLY A 184 13.14 -0.73 15.60
CA GLY A 184 14.54 -0.42 15.29
C GLY A 184 14.93 -0.83 13.87
N VAL A 185 16.08 -0.32 13.41
CA VAL A 185 16.52 -0.47 12.03
C VAL A 185 16.94 -1.92 11.71
N GLU A 186 17.54 -2.60 12.68
CA GLU A 186 17.96 -4.00 12.60
C GLU A 186 16.75 -4.94 12.43
N GLU A 187 15.66 -4.60 13.11
CA GLU A 187 14.43 -5.37 13.02
C GLU A 187 13.70 -5.12 11.70
N LEU A 188 13.72 -3.87 11.20
CA LEU A 188 13.21 -3.55 9.86
C LEU A 188 14.03 -4.22 8.74
N GLU A 189 15.36 -4.27 8.89
CA GLU A 189 16.24 -5.05 8.01
C GLU A 189 15.80 -6.52 8.00
N ARG A 190 15.58 -7.11 9.18
CA ARG A 190 15.10 -8.49 9.30
C ARG A 190 13.78 -8.70 8.57
N ILE A 191 12.82 -7.80 8.72
CA ILE A 191 11.51 -7.91 8.04
C ILE A 191 11.64 -7.79 6.52
N PHE A 192 12.46 -6.85 6.03
CA PHE A 192 12.48 -6.52 4.61
C PHE A 192 13.52 -7.29 3.81
N LEU A 193 14.60 -7.75 4.42
CA LEU A 193 15.71 -8.40 3.72
C LEU A 193 15.93 -9.85 4.14
N ASN A 194 15.47 -10.29 5.32
CA ASN A 194 15.60 -11.69 5.68
C ASN A 194 14.39 -12.48 5.22
N GLU A 195 14.65 -13.56 4.46
CA GLU A 195 13.64 -14.57 4.20
C GLU A 195 13.11 -15.01 5.55
N ALA A 196 11.78 -15.00 5.66
CA ALA A 196 11.03 -15.34 6.86
C ALA A 196 11.79 -16.40 7.64
N LEU A 197 12.11 -16.09 8.92
CA LEU A 197 12.58 -17.06 9.91
C LEU A 197 11.91 -18.39 9.57
N GLU A 198 12.64 -19.29 8.92
CA GLU A 198 12.10 -20.56 8.47
C GLU A 198 11.42 -21.14 9.69
N ASP A 199 10.11 -21.38 9.55
CA ASP A 199 9.18 -21.71 10.61
C ASP A 199 9.91 -22.33 11.79
N VAL A 200 10.39 -21.49 12.72
CA VAL A 200 10.73 -21.97 14.06
C VAL A 200 9.35 -22.31 14.55
N GLU A 201 8.98 -23.57 14.31
CA GLU A 201 7.73 -24.19 14.67
C GLU A 201 7.50 -23.72 16.09
N TYR A 202 6.64 -22.71 16.22
CA TYR A 202 6.45 -22.01 17.48
C TYR A 202 5.65 -23.01 18.28
N ASP A 203 6.39 -23.88 18.96
CA ASP A 203 5.90 -25.05 19.65
C ASP A 203 4.93 -24.54 20.70
N ALA A 204 3.65 -24.46 20.32
CA ALA A 204 2.60 -23.86 21.12
C ALA A 204 2.43 -24.60 22.46
N ASP A 205 3.01 -25.80 22.54
CA ASP A 205 3.05 -26.63 23.73
C ASP A 205 4.07 -26.13 24.78
N ALA A 206 5.15 -25.44 24.40
CA ALA A 206 6.16 -24.94 25.34
C ALA A 206 5.69 -23.72 26.16
N ALA A 207 4.73 -22.94 25.65
CA ALA A 207 4.09 -21.87 26.41
C ALA A 207 3.09 -22.41 27.47
N THR A 208 2.63 -23.64 27.31
CA THR A 208 1.69 -24.28 28.25
C THR A 208 2.42 -24.96 29.42
N THR A 209 3.68 -25.37 29.24
CA THR A 209 4.45 -26.03 30.31
C THR A 209 4.96 -25.06 31.39
N LYS A 210 5.20 -23.78 31.06
CA LYS A 210 5.63 -22.76 32.05
C LYS A 210 4.52 -22.21 32.95
N ALA A 211 3.25 -22.58 32.71
CA ALA A 211 2.14 -22.22 33.59
C ALA A 211 1.75 -23.34 34.58
N THR A 212 2.40 -24.52 34.54
CA THR A 212 1.99 -25.69 35.35
C THR A 212 3.14 -26.35 36.11
N THR A 213 4.28 -25.69 36.30
CA THR A 213 5.36 -26.18 37.18
C THR A 213 5.69 -25.17 38.27
N THR A 214 4.74 -25.04 39.19
CA THR A 214 5.02 -24.67 40.58
C THR A 214 4.17 -25.60 41.43
N PHE A 215 4.61 -26.85 41.60
CA PHE A 215 4.22 -27.80 42.68
C PHE A 215 4.70 -29.21 42.31
N HIS A 216 5.98 -29.49 42.60
CA HIS A 216 6.43 -30.62 43.43
C HIS A 216 7.95 -30.81 43.25
N GLU A 217 8.69 -30.51 44.33
CA GLU A 217 9.93 -31.21 44.66
C GLU A 217 9.59 -32.69 44.90
N GLU A 218 10.33 -33.60 44.28
CA GLU A 218 11.18 -34.56 44.99
C GLU A 218 11.97 -35.45 44.01
N GLN A 219 13.28 -35.51 44.26
CA GLN A 219 14.24 -36.60 44.04
C GLN A 219 13.92 -37.71 43.02
N ASN A 220 14.81 -37.91 42.04
CA ASN A 220 15.61 -39.13 42.00
C ASN A 220 16.79 -39.03 41.02
N ASP A 221 17.94 -39.48 41.54
CA ASP A 221 19.16 -39.76 40.82
C ASP A 221 18.98 -40.94 39.85
N HIS A 222 19.40 -40.79 38.60
CA HIS A 222 20.13 -41.84 37.89
C HIS A 222 20.81 -41.32 36.62
N GLU A 223 22.14 -41.46 36.60
CA GLU A 223 23.02 -41.35 35.45
C GLU A 223 22.61 -42.28 34.30
N HIS A 224 22.67 -41.79 33.06
CA HIS A 224 23.29 -42.57 31.98
C HIS A 224 23.87 -41.69 30.87
N ASN A 225 25.17 -41.91 30.64
CA ASN A 225 25.96 -41.54 29.47
C ASN A 225 25.23 -41.81 28.15
N ASN A 226 25.22 -40.82 27.25
CA ASN A 226 25.58 -41.04 25.85
C ASN A 226 25.94 -39.71 25.18
N GLY A 227 27.24 -39.43 25.14
CA GLY A 227 27.81 -38.46 24.22
C GLY A 227 28.12 -39.15 22.90
N ASN A 228 27.44 -38.75 21.82
CA ASN A 228 28.03 -38.63 20.48
C ASN A 228 27.10 -38.09 19.37
N ASP A 229 25.80 -37.84 19.62
CA ASP A 229 24.88 -37.46 18.52
C ASP A 229 24.70 -35.96 18.25
N LYS A 230 25.47 -35.07 18.92
CA LYS A 230 25.35 -33.62 18.68
C LYS A 230 26.12 -33.10 17.46
N ASN A 231 27.15 -33.81 17.00
CA ASN A 231 28.00 -33.33 15.90
C ASN A 231 27.45 -33.67 14.50
N GLU A 232 26.54 -34.64 14.38
CA GLU A 232 26.00 -35.07 13.07
C GLU A 232 24.78 -34.22 12.65
N VAL A 233 24.05 -33.64 13.62
CA VAL A 233 22.91 -32.76 13.36
C VAL A 233 23.35 -31.35 12.96
N GLU A 234 24.41 -30.79 13.57
CA GLU A 234 24.99 -29.50 13.14
C GLU A 234 25.58 -29.58 11.72
N GLN A 235 26.25 -30.68 11.37
CA GLN A 235 26.79 -30.88 10.01
C GLN A 235 25.72 -31.10 8.93
N THR A 236 24.54 -31.59 9.29
CA THR A 236 23.46 -31.81 8.32
C THR A 236 22.70 -30.51 8.01
N ILE A 237 22.63 -29.58 8.97
CA ILE A 237 22.03 -28.25 8.76
C ILE A 237 22.91 -27.39 7.86
N ASP A 238 24.23 -27.38 8.07
CA ASP A 238 25.16 -26.63 7.21
C ASP A 238 25.11 -27.11 5.74
N ASN A 239 25.00 -28.42 5.50
CA ASN A 239 24.91 -28.98 4.15
C ASN A 239 23.55 -28.76 3.46
N ILE A 240 22.46 -28.56 4.21
CA ILE A 240 21.14 -28.20 3.64
C ILE A 240 21.10 -26.71 3.28
N ILE A 241 21.75 -25.86 4.09
CA ILE A 241 21.90 -24.43 3.82
C ILE A 241 22.81 -24.17 2.62
N GLU A 242 23.82 -25.02 2.37
CA GLU A 242 24.71 -24.89 1.21
C GLU A 242 24.11 -25.39 -0.13
N GLY A 243 23.01 -26.15 -0.09
CA GLY A 243 22.40 -26.75 -1.30
C GLY A 243 21.10 -26.10 -1.77
N GLY A 244 20.44 -25.31 -0.93
CA GLY A 244 19.27 -24.53 -1.31
C GLY A 244 19.70 -23.21 -1.96
N ASP A 245 19.30 -22.97 -3.20
CA ASP A 245 19.44 -21.67 -3.88
C ASP A 245 18.47 -20.65 -3.23
N PHE A 246 18.70 -20.33 -1.95
CA PHE A 246 18.12 -19.20 -1.22
C PHE A 246 18.76 -17.90 -1.74
N SER A 247 18.72 -17.74 -3.07
CA SER A 247 19.31 -16.66 -3.84
C SER A 247 18.78 -15.32 -3.33
N ARG A 248 19.65 -14.65 -2.57
CA ARG A 248 19.71 -13.21 -2.26
C ARG A 248 18.48 -12.45 -2.77
N VAL A 249 17.41 -12.44 -1.97
CA VAL A 249 16.23 -11.61 -2.28
C VAL A 249 16.58 -10.15 -1.96
N GLY A 250 16.60 -9.30 -2.97
CA GLY A 250 16.66 -7.86 -2.80
C GLY A 250 15.28 -7.29 -2.44
N THR A 251 15.23 -6.07 -1.91
CA THR A 251 13.95 -5.39 -1.65
C THR A 251 13.91 -4.00 -2.28
N LYS A 252 12.85 -3.75 -3.04
CA LYS A 252 12.54 -2.46 -3.66
C LYS A 252 11.28 -1.88 -3.04
N ILE A 253 11.37 -0.67 -2.48
CA ILE A 253 10.24 0.03 -1.87
C ILE A 253 9.86 1.23 -2.74
N ILE A 254 8.59 1.32 -3.11
CA ILE A 254 7.99 2.46 -3.79
C ILE A 254 7.12 3.19 -2.77
N HIS A 255 7.62 4.32 -2.31
CA HIS A 255 7.03 5.08 -1.22
C HIS A 255 6.25 6.28 -1.78
N PHE A 256 4.92 6.15 -1.81
CA PHE A 256 4.02 7.19 -2.28
C PHE A 256 3.74 8.19 -1.16
N VAL A 257 4.32 9.38 -1.27
CA VAL A 257 4.15 10.48 -0.32
C VAL A 257 3.23 11.57 -0.89
N ARG A 258 2.75 12.45 -0.01
CA ARG A 258 1.93 13.61 -0.38
C ARG A 258 2.38 14.82 0.42
N ASN A 259 2.15 15.99 -0.14
CA ASN A 259 2.19 17.21 0.64
C ASN A 259 1.17 17.11 1.81
N PRO A 260 1.57 17.33 3.08
CA PRO A 260 0.72 17.08 4.24
C PRO A 260 -0.50 18.01 4.28
N TYR A 261 -0.39 19.25 3.82
CA TYR A 261 -1.53 20.17 3.70
C TYR A 261 -2.53 19.70 2.64
N SER A 262 -2.04 19.31 1.46
CA SER A 262 -2.90 18.75 0.41
C SER A 262 -3.59 17.46 0.85
N MET A 263 -2.91 16.64 1.66
CA MET A 263 -3.46 15.43 2.25
C MET A 263 -4.58 15.75 3.26
N ALA A 264 -4.38 16.69 4.18
CA ALA A 264 -5.39 17.14 5.15
C ALA A 264 -6.65 17.70 4.46
N LEU A 265 -6.47 18.62 3.49
CA LEU A 265 -7.59 19.17 2.71
C LEU A 265 -8.33 18.09 1.93
N SER A 266 -7.60 17.17 1.29
CA SER A 266 -8.19 16.08 0.55
C SER A 266 -9.06 15.19 1.45
N ASN A 267 -8.60 14.90 2.67
CA ASN A 267 -9.35 14.12 3.65
C ASN A 267 -10.64 14.83 4.08
N TYR A 268 -10.56 16.13 4.37
CA TYR A 268 -11.73 16.94 4.72
C TYR A 268 -12.79 16.91 3.61
N TYR A 269 -12.41 17.29 2.38
CA TYR A 269 -13.36 17.33 1.26
C TYR A 269 -13.94 15.95 0.94
N TYR A 270 -13.11 14.91 0.95
CA TYR A 270 -13.52 13.55 0.64
C TYR A 270 -14.58 13.02 1.62
N HIS A 271 -14.43 13.32 2.91
CA HIS A 271 -15.34 12.82 3.93
C HIS A 271 -16.56 13.72 4.17
N ALA A 272 -16.45 15.02 3.87
CA ALA A 272 -17.55 15.97 3.96
C ALA A 272 -18.58 15.84 2.83
N GLN A 273 -18.22 15.24 1.68
CA GLN A 273 -19.12 15.20 0.51
C GLN A 273 -20.39 14.35 0.70
N ILE A 274 -21.42 14.65 -0.11
CA ILE A 274 -22.71 13.94 -0.13
C ILE A 274 -22.89 13.23 -1.48
N PRO A 275 -23.10 11.90 -1.50
CA PRO A 275 -22.96 10.97 -0.38
C PRO A 275 -21.49 10.76 0.01
N THR A 276 -21.23 10.46 1.28
CA THR A 276 -19.87 10.12 1.71
C THR A 276 -19.44 8.80 1.06
N PRO A 277 -18.21 8.68 0.55
CA PRO A 277 -17.76 7.46 -0.13
C PRO A 277 -17.58 6.27 0.80
N GLU A 278 -17.30 6.52 2.09
CA GLU A 278 -16.86 5.47 3.00
C GLU A 278 -17.81 5.33 4.19
N PRO A 279 -18.41 4.15 4.41
CA PRO A 279 -19.40 3.98 5.47
C PRO A 279 -18.88 4.27 6.89
N TRP A 280 -17.58 4.10 7.11
CA TRP A 280 -16.94 4.21 8.42
C TRP A 280 -17.08 5.62 9.03
N VAL A 281 -17.18 6.69 8.22
CA VAL A 281 -17.35 8.07 8.76
C VAL A 281 -18.66 8.25 9.54
N ASN A 282 -19.60 7.31 9.42
CA ASN A 282 -20.86 7.32 10.15
C ASN A 282 -20.85 6.43 11.40
N LYS A 283 -19.71 5.78 11.71
CA LYS A 283 -19.61 4.79 12.80
C LYS A 283 -18.48 5.09 13.77
N HIS A 284 -17.44 5.79 13.33
CA HIS A 284 -16.23 5.98 14.13
C HIS A 284 -16.18 7.30 14.90
N ASP A 285 -15.54 7.23 16.06
CA ASP A 285 -15.03 8.37 16.81
C ASP A 285 -13.69 8.82 16.20
N PRO A 286 -13.59 10.06 15.67
CA PRO A 286 -12.35 10.58 15.10
C PRO A 286 -11.27 10.87 16.15
N CYS A 287 -11.63 10.95 17.44
CA CYS A 287 -10.76 11.35 18.54
C CYS A 287 -10.28 10.17 19.41
N HIS A 288 -10.55 8.93 18.98
CA HIS A 288 -10.05 7.74 19.66
C HIS A 288 -8.51 7.63 19.52
N LEU A 289 -7.81 7.45 20.65
CA LEU A 289 -6.34 7.53 20.72
C LEU A 289 -5.63 6.17 20.80
N GLN A 290 -6.30 5.16 21.34
CA GLN A 290 -5.69 3.87 21.68
C GLN A 290 -5.80 2.91 20.50
N TYR A 291 -4.90 1.93 20.45
CA TYR A 291 -5.04 0.77 19.58
C TYR A 291 -6.01 -0.25 20.19
N ASP A 292 -6.75 -0.96 19.35
CA ASP A 292 -7.64 -2.03 19.81
C ASP A 292 -6.84 -3.06 20.62
N ASN A 293 -7.36 -3.43 21.80
CA ASN A 293 -6.75 -4.40 22.71
C ASN A 293 -5.40 -3.97 23.31
N SER A 294 -5.05 -2.68 23.24
CA SER A 294 -3.83 -2.14 23.82
C SER A 294 -4.07 -0.79 24.48
N ASN A 295 -3.27 -0.48 25.50
CA ASN A 295 -3.20 0.87 26.06
C ASN A 295 -2.24 1.76 25.26
N THR A 296 -1.53 1.20 24.28
CA THR A 296 -0.60 1.89 23.39
C THR A 296 -1.36 2.87 22.51
N THR A 297 -0.88 4.10 22.45
CA THR A 297 -1.36 5.16 21.56
C THR A 297 -0.42 5.32 20.37
N LEU A 298 -0.89 6.01 19.33
CA LEU A 298 -0.03 6.36 18.20
C LEU A 298 1.17 7.24 18.63
N LYS A 299 0.98 8.08 19.67
CA LYS A 299 2.05 8.89 20.27
C LYS A 299 3.19 8.05 20.82
N ASP A 300 2.87 6.98 21.55
CA ASP A 300 3.86 6.09 22.16
C ASP A 300 4.78 5.42 21.12
N LEU A 301 4.25 5.19 19.92
CA LEU A 301 4.94 4.51 18.83
C LEU A 301 5.76 5.46 17.95
N LEU A 302 5.30 6.69 17.75
CA LEU A 302 5.93 7.64 16.84
C LEU A 302 7.05 8.46 17.47
N PHE A 303 6.97 8.72 18.78
CA PHE A 303 7.87 9.65 19.44
C PHE A 303 9.34 9.24 19.43
N PRO A 304 9.68 7.94 19.55
CA PRO A 304 11.06 7.51 19.36
C PRO A 304 11.66 7.94 18.01
N THR A 305 10.85 8.23 16.99
CA THR A 305 11.32 8.71 15.69
C THR A 305 11.15 10.22 15.52
N LEU A 306 9.95 10.75 15.85
CA LEU A 306 9.54 12.11 15.48
C LEU A 306 9.89 13.18 16.53
N SER A 307 10.36 12.78 17.71
CA SER A 307 10.71 13.69 18.81
C SER A 307 12.21 13.81 19.07
N ILE A 308 13.07 13.08 18.34
CA ILE A 308 14.52 13.14 18.55
C ILE A 308 15.06 14.52 18.16
N GLU A 309 15.83 15.13 19.05
CA GLU A 309 16.42 16.48 18.89
C GLU A 309 17.45 16.59 17.76
N THR A 310 18.01 15.48 17.30
CA THR A 310 19.20 15.46 16.44
C THR A 310 18.95 15.99 15.02
N THR A 311 17.72 15.99 14.50
CA THR A 311 17.48 16.35 13.08
C THR A 311 16.21 17.15 12.80
N LYS A 312 15.71 17.94 13.77
CA LYS A 312 14.48 18.77 13.75
C LYS A 312 13.28 18.04 14.35
N VAL A 313 12.96 18.34 15.61
CA VAL A 313 11.77 17.83 16.32
C VAL A 313 10.50 18.08 15.49
N ILE A 314 9.84 17.06 14.96
CA ILE A 314 8.62 17.24 14.17
C ILE A 314 7.40 17.39 15.08
N LEU A 315 7.37 16.58 16.14
CA LEU A 315 6.22 16.46 17.02
C LEU A 315 6.67 16.33 18.47
N THR A 316 6.16 17.19 19.34
CA THR A 316 6.39 17.10 20.78
C THR A 316 5.23 16.37 21.49
N PRO A 317 5.47 15.85 22.71
CA PRO A 317 4.39 15.37 23.57
C PRO A 317 3.25 16.34 23.77
N GLN A 318 3.57 17.61 24.01
CA GLN A 318 2.57 18.65 24.22
C GLN A 318 1.75 18.89 22.95
N ASN A 319 2.39 18.94 21.77
CA ASN A 319 1.65 19.13 20.52
C ASN A 319 0.63 18.01 20.28
N PHE A 320 0.99 16.75 20.55
CA PHE A 320 0.05 15.64 20.38
C PHE A 320 -1.14 15.76 21.36
N ASP A 321 -0.87 16.12 22.61
CA ASP A 321 -1.91 16.31 23.63
C ASP A 321 -2.84 17.48 23.26
N ASP A 322 -2.28 18.58 22.75
CA ASP A 322 -3.04 19.74 22.26
C ASP A 322 -3.93 19.35 21.05
N ILE A 323 -3.43 18.55 20.11
CA ILE A 323 -4.23 18.07 18.97
C ILE A 323 -5.36 17.15 19.45
N SER A 324 -5.08 16.27 20.41
CA SER A 324 -6.08 15.40 21.01
C SER A 324 -7.18 16.22 21.71
N GLN A 325 -6.78 17.21 22.51
CA GLN A 325 -7.70 18.11 23.18
C GLN A 325 -8.54 18.90 22.17
N LEU A 326 -7.94 19.42 21.09
CA LEU A 326 -8.65 20.10 20.02
C LEU A 326 -9.69 19.18 19.38
N CYS A 327 -9.34 17.94 19.05
CA CYS A 327 -10.28 16.97 18.51
C CYS A 327 -11.50 16.80 19.43
N SER A 328 -11.26 16.51 20.70
CA SER A 328 -12.33 16.34 21.70
C SER A 328 -13.15 17.60 21.92
N SER A 329 -12.56 18.79 21.74
CA SER A 329 -13.28 20.06 21.87
C SER A 329 -14.24 20.34 20.70
N LEU A 330 -13.98 19.78 19.51
CA LEU A 330 -14.79 19.97 18.30
C LEU A 330 -15.82 18.85 18.09
N TYR A 331 -15.55 17.64 18.60
CA TYR A 331 -16.39 16.47 18.40
C TYR A 331 -17.42 16.29 19.51
N GLN A 332 -18.70 16.21 19.13
CA GLN A 332 -19.87 16.02 20.01
C GLN A 332 -20.04 17.00 21.19
N THR A 333 -19.38 18.17 21.14
CA THR A 333 -19.48 19.22 22.16
C THR A 333 -20.60 20.23 21.90
N ILE A 334 -20.90 20.50 20.62
CA ILE A 334 -21.98 21.42 20.21
C ILE A 334 -23.34 20.72 20.42
N PRO A 335 -24.32 21.34 21.12
CA PRO A 335 -25.59 20.70 21.43
C PRO A 335 -26.35 20.13 20.22
N SER A 336 -26.34 20.83 19.08
CA SER A 336 -26.98 20.37 17.84
C SER A 336 -26.27 19.19 17.17
N LEU A 337 -25.02 18.92 17.53
CA LEU A 337 -24.18 17.86 16.95
C LEU A 337 -23.83 16.77 17.97
N LYS A 338 -24.39 16.78 19.18
CA LYS A 338 -24.04 15.83 20.25
C LYS A 338 -24.16 14.37 19.83
N ASP A 339 -25.20 14.03 19.07
CA ASP A 339 -25.43 12.67 18.57
C ASP A 339 -24.92 12.47 17.13
N ALA A 340 -24.37 13.53 16.51
CA ALA A 340 -23.81 13.46 15.18
C ALA A 340 -22.55 12.59 15.16
N LYS A 341 -22.35 11.90 14.04
CA LYS A 341 -21.14 11.12 13.77
C LYS A 341 -20.11 12.00 13.09
N PHE A 342 -18.89 11.49 12.91
CA PHE A 342 -17.80 12.25 12.28
C PHE A 342 -18.22 12.98 11.00
N LYS A 343 -18.91 12.30 10.07
CA LYS A 343 -19.48 12.93 8.87
C LYS A 343 -20.38 14.13 9.18
N GLY A 344 -21.28 13.99 10.15
CA GLY A 344 -22.21 15.04 10.52
C GLY A 344 -21.49 16.28 11.04
N HIS A 345 -20.38 16.11 11.77
CA HIS A 345 -19.52 17.21 12.18
C HIS A 345 -18.83 17.87 10.98
N LEU A 346 -18.21 17.09 10.08
CA LEU A 346 -17.54 17.65 8.90
C LEU A 346 -18.46 18.49 8.00
N GLN A 347 -19.76 18.23 8.03
CA GLN A 347 -20.77 18.91 7.20
C GLN A 347 -21.42 20.13 7.86
N GLN A 348 -21.41 20.20 9.19
CA GLN A 348 -22.20 21.18 9.96
C GLN A 348 -21.35 22.12 10.81
N LEU A 349 -20.08 21.78 11.07
CA LEU A 349 -19.13 22.73 11.63
C LEU A 349 -18.81 23.83 10.63
N ASP A 350 -18.29 24.96 11.13
CA ASP A 350 -17.61 25.93 10.28
C ASP A 350 -16.54 25.19 9.43
N PRO A 351 -16.36 25.54 8.14
CA PRO A 351 -15.41 24.83 7.28
C PRO A 351 -13.99 24.74 7.84
N ILE A 352 -13.52 25.75 8.56
CA ILE A 352 -12.19 25.74 9.19
C ILE A 352 -12.18 24.76 10.37
N ASP A 353 -13.20 24.77 11.22
CA ASP A 353 -13.31 23.81 12.35
C ASP A 353 -13.48 22.37 11.86
N GLY A 354 -14.24 22.16 10.78
CA GLY A 354 -14.36 20.87 10.11
C GLY A 354 -13.02 20.38 9.56
N LEU A 355 -12.23 21.28 8.97
CA LEU A 355 -10.87 20.98 8.51
C LEU A 355 -9.94 20.64 9.69
N LYS A 356 -10.00 21.38 10.80
CA LYS A 356 -9.21 21.11 12.01
C LYS A 356 -9.55 19.74 12.60
N LEU A 357 -10.83 19.41 12.73
CA LEU A 357 -11.28 18.10 13.21
C LEU A 357 -10.81 16.97 12.27
N SER A 358 -10.91 17.17 10.96
CA SER A 358 -10.42 16.22 9.96
C SER A 358 -8.90 16.03 10.03
N THR A 359 -8.15 17.11 10.23
CA THR A 359 -6.69 17.09 10.35
C THR A 359 -6.26 16.41 11.64
N ALA A 360 -6.93 16.70 12.77
CA ALA A 360 -6.68 16.03 14.04
C ALA A 360 -6.83 14.50 13.90
N HIS A 361 -7.92 14.04 13.27
CA HIS A 361 -8.16 12.62 12.95
C HIS A 361 -7.01 12.00 12.13
N MET A 362 -6.45 12.73 11.17
CA MET A 362 -5.28 12.29 10.39
C MET A 362 -3.97 12.24 11.17
N MET A 363 -3.90 12.83 12.37
CA MET A 363 -2.69 12.89 13.18
C MET A 363 -2.74 11.99 14.41
N ILE A 364 -3.81 11.99 15.21
CA ILE A 364 -3.76 11.40 16.57
C ILE A 364 -4.26 9.95 16.65
N ARG A 365 -4.93 9.47 15.62
CA ARG A 365 -5.74 8.26 15.76
C ARG A 365 -4.90 6.98 15.89
N GLY A 366 -4.97 6.36 17.08
CA GLY A 366 -4.64 4.96 17.32
C GLY A 366 -5.74 4.02 16.83
N GLY A 367 -5.45 2.72 16.77
CA GLY A 367 -6.25 1.70 16.07
C GLY A 367 -7.75 1.51 16.42
N GLY A 368 -8.38 0.58 15.70
CA GLY A 368 -9.83 0.30 15.60
C GLY A 368 -10.13 -0.79 14.55
N VAL A 369 -11.25 -1.54 14.65
CA VAL A 369 -11.45 -2.84 13.94
C VAL A 369 -11.21 -2.82 12.42
N LEU A 370 -10.35 -3.76 11.95
CA LEU A 370 -10.01 -4.23 10.58
C LEU A 370 -9.54 -3.21 9.52
N LEU A 371 -10.03 -1.97 9.53
CA LEU A 371 -9.68 -0.92 8.57
C LEU A 371 -9.62 0.39 9.35
N MET A 372 -8.41 0.82 9.70
CA MET A 372 -8.19 1.98 10.57
C MET A 372 -7.94 3.22 9.70
N PRO A 373 -8.87 4.17 9.59
CA PRO A 373 -8.60 5.45 8.97
C PRO A 373 -7.99 6.42 9.99
N GLY A 374 -7.02 7.25 9.59
CA GLY A 374 -6.42 8.29 10.44
C GLY A 374 -5.06 7.92 11.00
N GLY A 375 -4.32 8.92 11.52
CA GLY A 375 -2.90 8.84 11.89
C GLY A 375 -1.92 8.89 10.70
N ASP A 376 -2.45 8.96 9.48
CA ASP A 376 -1.70 8.73 8.25
C ASP A 376 -0.65 9.83 7.95
N ILE A 377 -0.89 11.08 8.37
CA ILE A 377 0.09 12.18 8.18
C ILE A 377 1.36 11.91 8.99
N LEU A 378 1.21 11.51 10.26
CA LEU A 378 2.36 11.24 11.12
C LEU A 378 3.04 9.91 10.78
N ARG A 379 2.29 8.88 10.37
CA ARG A 379 2.88 7.63 9.87
C ARG A 379 3.73 7.87 8.62
N MET A 380 3.26 8.70 7.69
CA MET A 380 4.05 9.07 6.52
C MET A 380 5.39 9.70 6.94
N ALA A 381 5.37 10.68 7.83
CA ALA A 381 6.59 11.29 8.35
C ALA A 381 7.52 10.26 9.01
N ASN A 382 7.00 9.41 9.90
CA ASN A 382 7.78 8.36 10.56
C ASN A 382 8.43 7.41 9.55
N ASN A 383 7.66 6.98 8.56
CA ASN A 383 8.13 5.99 7.60
C ASN A 383 9.16 6.58 6.63
N ILE A 384 9.11 7.89 6.30
CA ILE A 384 10.20 8.56 5.58
C ILE A 384 11.50 8.40 6.38
N VAL A 385 11.48 8.76 7.67
CA VAL A 385 12.67 8.69 8.54
C VAL A 385 13.17 7.25 8.67
N LYS A 386 12.27 6.30 8.92
CA LYS A 386 12.63 4.88 9.13
C LYS A 386 13.20 4.21 7.89
N LEU A 387 12.64 4.50 6.72
CA LEU A 387 13.15 3.97 5.46
C LEU A 387 14.53 4.54 5.14
N LYS A 388 14.77 5.82 5.41
CA LYS A 388 16.09 6.45 5.27
C LYS A 388 17.11 5.82 6.21
N GLN A 389 16.78 5.70 7.50
CA GLN A 389 17.63 5.03 8.50
C GLN A 389 18.00 3.60 8.06
N LEU A 390 17.03 2.86 7.54
CA LEU A 390 17.27 1.51 7.03
C LEU A 390 18.18 1.49 5.80
N GLN A 391 17.99 2.41 4.87
CA GLN A 391 18.84 2.48 3.68
C GLN A 391 20.29 2.84 4.04
N GLU A 392 20.48 3.79 4.96
CA GLU A 392 21.80 4.14 5.52
C GLU A 392 22.44 2.93 6.20
N TYR A 393 21.71 2.28 7.10
CA TYR A 393 22.18 1.09 7.82
C TYR A 393 22.59 -0.04 6.87
N VAL A 394 21.77 -0.38 5.88
CA VAL A 394 22.10 -1.44 4.89
C VAL A 394 23.33 -1.07 4.08
N THR A 395 23.49 0.21 3.71
CA THR A 395 24.66 0.70 2.97
C THR A 395 25.94 0.58 3.82
N GLU A 396 25.87 0.96 5.10
CA GLU A 396 27.00 0.83 6.04
C GLU A 396 27.40 -0.64 6.25
N GLN A 397 26.42 -1.54 6.42
CA GLN A 397 26.68 -2.98 6.53
C GLN A 397 27.37 -3.52 5.27
N GLN A 398 26.93 -3.09 4.08
CA GLN A 398 27.55 -3.49 2.80
C GLN A 398 29.02 -3.06 2.71
N GLN A 399 29.35 -1.86 3.17
CA GLN A 399 30.75 -1.36 3.18
C GLN A 399 31.64 -2.12 4.17
N GLN A 400 31.11 -2.53 5.33
CA GLN A 400 31.89 -3.25 6.34
C GLN A 400 32.24 -4.69 5.92
N HIS A 401 31.42 -5.31 5.07
CA HIS A 401 31.57 -6.71 4.65
C HIS A 401 32.55 -6.96 3.49
N GLU A 402 33.26 -5.93 3.02
CA GLU A 402 34.30 -6.06 1.99
C GLU A 402 35.47 -6.99 2.41
N ASN A 403 35.56 -7.36 3.70
CA ASN A 403 36.64 -8.18 4.26
C ASN A 403 36.38 -9.71 4.37
N GLY A 404 35.35 -10.30 3.74
CA GLY A 404 35.41 -11.76 3.50
C GLY A 404 34.14 -12.58 3.27
N VAL A 405 32.93 -12.08 3.54
CA VAL A 405 31.67 -12.80 3.20
C VAL A 405 30.59 -11.79 2.81
N LYS A 406 30.37 -11.60 1.50
CA LYS A 406 29.40 -10.65 0.95
C LYS A 406 27.95 -11.12 1.20
N ARG A 407 27.26 -10.50 2.16
CA ARG A 407 25.78 -10.52 2.26
C ARG A 407 25.19 -9.29 1.60
N ASN A 408 25.41 -9.12 0.30
CA ASN A 408 24.86 -7.99 -0.45
C ASN A 408 23.43 -8.31 -0.89
N LYS A 409 22.46 -8.07 0.00
CA LYS A 409 21.05 -7.98 -0.42
C LYS A 409 20.76 -6.51 -0.75
N PRO A 410 20.42 -6.18 -2.01
CA PRO A 410 20.15 -4.79 -2.37
C PRO A 410 18.86 -4.32 -1.70
N PHE A 411 18.90 -3.14 -1.12
CA PHE A 411 17.74 -2.45 -0.56
C PHE A 411 17.64 -1.07 -1.20
N THR A 412 16.54 -0.80 -1.89
CA THR A 412 16.36 0.45 -2.60
C THR A 412 14.99 1.02 -2.30
N VAL A 413 14.96 2.30 -1.92
CA VAL A 413 13.72 3.05 -1.71
C VAL A 413 13.63 4.13 -2.78
N VAL A 414 12.49 4.22 -3.47
CA VAL A 414 12.15 5.38 -4.28
C VAL A 414 10.93 6.06 -3.67
N THR A 415 11.10 7.33 -3.30
CA THR A 415 9.99 8.18 -2.84
C THR A 415 9.45 8.96 -4.01
N VAL A 416 8.13 8.92 -4.19
CA VAL A 416 7.45 9.57 -5.31
C VAL A 416 6.24 10.35 -4.80
N SER A 417 6.05 11.55 -5.35
CA SER A 417 4.92 12.41 -5.00
C SER A 417 3.67 11.93 -5.74
N MET A 418 2.59 11.71 -4.99
CA MET A 418 1.28 11.49 -5.60
C MET A 418 0.78 12.72 -6.34
N ASP A 419 1.19 13.93 -5.93
CA ASP A 419 0.77 15.16 -6.59
C ASP A 419 1.47 15.29 -7.97
N ASP A 420 2.67 14.73 -8.13
CA ASP A 420 3.35 14.59 -9.44
C ASP A 420 2.58 13.63 -10.34
N PHE A 421 2.13 12.47 -9.83
CA PHE A 421 1.26 11.57 -10.59
C PHE A 421 -0.02 12.25 -11.10
N LEU A 422 -0.63 13.10 -10.25
CA LEU A 422 -1.85 13.83 -10.62
C LEU A 422 -1.60 14.88 -11.71
N THR A 423 -0.36 15.35 -11.85
CA THR A 423 0.04 16.42 -12.76
C THR A 423 0.59 15.85 -14.08
N ASP A 424 1.52 14.90 -14.02
CA ASP A 424 2.08 14.19 -15.18
C ASP A 424 2.07 12.67 -14.95
N PRO A 425 0.94 12.00 -15.21
CA PRO A 425 0.85 10.56 -15.04
C PRO A 425 1.75 9.79 -16.02
N ILE A 426 2.12 10.35 -17.18
CA ILE A 426 2.97 9.63 -18.14
C ILE A 426 4.40 9.56 -17.59
N GLN A 427 4.96 10.70 -17.18
CA GLN A 427 6.29 10.75 -16.59
C GLN A 427 6.36 9.88 -15.33
N PHE A 428 5.37 10.02 -14.44
CA PHE A 428 5.28 9.21 -13.23
C PHE A 428 5.34 7.71 -13.51
N ILE A 429 4.52 7.22 -14.46
CA ILE A 429 4.48 5.79 -14.79
C ILE A 429 5.78 5.33 -15.44
N THR A 430 6.43 6.20 -16.21
CA THR A 430 7.72 5.91 -16.82
C THR A 430 8.77 5.69 -15.72
N THR A 431 8.92 6.64 -14.79
CA THR A 431 9.83 6.52 -13.64
C THR A 431 9.55 5.28 -12.81
N TYR A 432 8.26 5.01 -12.54
CA TYR A 432 7.84 3.82 -11.82
C TYR A 432 8.25 2.51 -12.53
N LEU A 433 8.06 2.41 -13.86
CA LEU A 433 8.44 1.22 -14.62
C LEU A 433 9.96 1.06 -14.68
N THR A 434 10.70 2.14 -14.87
CA THR A 434 12.17 2.14 -14.82
C THR A 434 12.66 1.63 -13.47
N PHE A 435 12.14 2.16 -12.36
CA PHE A 435 12.54 1.69 -11.02
C PHE A 435 12.30 0.19 -10.81
N LEU A 436 11.14 -0.31 -11.25
CA LEU A 436 10.81 -1.72 -11.14
C LEU A 436 11.78 -2.61 -11.93
N THR A 437 12.12 -2.18 -13.13
CA THR A 437 12.85 -3.02 -14.10
C THR A 437 14.36 -2.81 -14.08
N GLY A 438 14.85 -1.77 -13.39
CA GLY A 438 16.26 -1.39 -13.39
C GLY A 438 16.72 -0.88 -14.76
N ASP A 439 18.03 -0.78 -14.95
CA ASP A 439 18.61 -0.33 -16.21
C ASP A 439 18.48 -1.40 -17.31
N ASN A 440 18.31 -2.66 -16.90
CA ASN A 440 18.06 -3.79 -17.78
C ASN A 440 16.61 -3.93 -18.24
N TYR A 441 15.82 -2.86 -18.24
CA TYR A 441 14.40 -2.88 -18.62
C TYR A 441 14.16 -3.45 -20.02
N GLU A 442 15.12 -3.31 -20.93
CA GLU A 442 15.07 -3.87 -22.29
C GLU A 442 14.98 -5.40 -22.27
N GLN A 443 15.72 -6.05 -21.38
CA GLN A 443 15.73 -7.49 -21.23
C GLN A 443 14.40 -8.00 -20.67
N HIS A 444 13.69 -7.18 -19.88
CA HIS A 444 12.49 -7.61 -19.15
C HIS A 444 11.17 -7.20 -19.82
N LEU A 445 11.09 -6.02 -20.43
CA LEU A 445 9.84 -5.50 -21.03
C LEU A 445 9.68 -5.86 -22.51
N CYS A 446 10.79 -6.03 -23.22
CA CYS A 446 10.85 -6.01 -24.69
C CYS A 446 12.15 -6.68 -25.17
N PRO A 447 12.36 -7.95 -24.77
CA PRO A 447 13.57 -8.69 -25.10
C PRO A 447 13.78 -8.71 -26.61
N ASN A 448 15.01 -8.48 -27.06
CA ASN A 448 15.42 -8.51 -28.46
C ASN A 448 14.78 -7.43 -29.37
N GLU A 449 14.04 -6.45 -28.82
CA GLU A 449 13.44 -5.36 -29.61
C GLU A 449 14.31 -4.10 -29.67
N GLY A 450 15.29 -3.98 -28.75
CA GLY A 450 16.22 -2.85 -28.62
C GLY A 450 15.63 -1.61 -27.93
N ALA A 451 16.51 -0.81 -27.31
CA ALA A 451 16.23 0.41 -26.54
C ALA A 451 15.10 1.30 -27.06
N LYS A 452 15.18 1.69 -28.34
CA LYS A 452 14.22 2.63 -28.95
C LYS A 452 12.80 2.05 -28.99
N VAL A 453 12.66 0.75 -29.23
CA VAL A 453 11.34 0.08 -29.24
C VAL A 453 10.83 -0.10 -27.81
N CYS A 454 11.72 -0.47 -26.90
CA CYS A 454 11.44 -0.58 -25.47
C CYS A 454 10.91 0.71 -24.87
N GLN A 455 11.58 1.84 -25.13
CA GLN A 455 11.14 3.15 -24.67
C GLN A 455 9.76 3.53 -25.24
N LYS A 456 9.50 3.22 -26.52
CA LYS A 456 8.16 3.42 -27.13
C LYS A 456 7.09 2.56 -26.45
N ARG A 457 7.42 1.30 -26.12
CA ARG A 457 6.52 0.37 -25.41
C ARG A 457 6.23 0.88 -24.00
N MET A 458 7.24 1.29 -23.24
CA MET A 458 7.09 1.90 -21.92
C MET A 458 6.20 3.14 -21.96
N LYS A 459 6.43 4.06 -22.91
CA LYS A 459 5.58 5.24 -23.12
C LYS A 459 4.14 4.86 -23.50
N SER A 460 3.94 3.79 -24.27
CA SER A 460 2.61 3.28 -24.61
C SER A 460 1.89 2.70 -23.39
N ILE A 461 2.61 1.98 -22.51
CA ILE A 461 2.08 1.47 -21.24
C ILE A 461 1.67 2.64 -20.34
N ALA A 462 2.52 3.67 -20.23
CA ALA A 462 2.23 4.88 -19.47
C ALA A 462 0.98 5.61 -19.97
N LYS A 463 0.85 5.81 -21.30
CA LYS A 463 -0.35 6.40 -21.92
C LYS A 463 -1.61 5.56 -21.67
N SER A 464 -1.52 4.24 -21.77
CA SER A 464 -2.65 3.34 -21.48
C SER A 464 -3.10 3.48 -20.02
N PHE A 465 -2.14 3.61 -19.09
CA PHE A 465 -2.44 3.84 -17.68
C PHE A 465 -3.12 5.19 -17.44
N GLU A 466 -2.59 6.27 -18.01
CA GLU A 466 -3.18 7.61 -17.94
C GLU A 466 -4.62 7.60 -18.48
N GLN A 467 -4.85 7.00 -19.65
CA GLN A 467 -6.18 6.89 -20.23
C GLN A 467 -7.13 6.12 -19.30
N SER A 468 -6.68 4.99 -18.76
CA SER A 468 -7.43 4.22 -17.78
C SER A 468 -7.79 5.10 -16.58
N TYR A 469 -6.82 5.79 -15.98
CA TYR A 469 -6.99 6.70 -14.85
C TYR A 469 -7.98 7.84 -15.15
N ASN A 470 -7.81 8.54 -16.27
CA ASN A 470 -8.67 9.62 -16.72
C ASN A 470 -10.11 9.16 -16.95
N ASN A 471 -10.32 7.93 -17.42
CA ASN A 471 -11.66 7.37 -17.55
C ASN A 471 -12.36 7.22 -16.19
N ILE A 472 -11.66 6.83 -15.12
CA ILE A 472 -12.25 6.78 -13.77
C ILE A 472 -12.58 8.15 -13.24
N LYS A 473 -11.63 9.08 -13.44
CA LYS A 473 -11.78 10.47 -13.07
C LYS A 473 -13.02 11.07 -13.75
N GLY A 474 -13.19 10.81 -15.05
CA GLY A 474 -14.28 11.31 -15.89
C GLY A 474 -15.64 10.65 -15.64
N VAL A 475 -15.68 9.37 -15.24
CA VAL A 475 -16.92 8.67 -14.88
C VAL A 475 -17.45 9.12 -13.50
N GLY A 476 -16.77 10.05 -12.81
CA GLY A 476 -17.19 10.57 -11.52
C GLY A 476 -17.16 9.49 -10.44
N GLN A 477 -16.21 8.55 -10.51
CA GLN A 477 -16.03 7.62 -9.40
C GLN A 477 -15.75 8.41 -8.13
N LYS A 478 -16.62 8.22 -7.13
CA LYS A 478 -16.65 8.93 -5.84
C LYS A 478 -15.36 8.81 -5.01
N HIS A 479 -14.38 8.04 -5.48
CA HIS A 479 -13.15 7.68 -4.75
C HIS A 479 -11.93 8.53 -5.12
N VAL A 480 -12.02 9.38 -6.15
CA VAL A 480 -10.98 10.38 -6.44
C VAL A 480 -11.55 11.73 -6.03
N THR A 481 -10.85 12.48 -5.18
CA THR A 481 -11.19 13.86 -4.84
C THR A 481 -11.04 14.72 -6.09
N THR A 482 -12.07 14.70 -6.93
CA THR A 482 -12.18 15.52 -8.14
C THR A 482 -13.07 16.70 -7.81
N GLY A 483 -12.47 17.89 -7.74
CA GLY A 483 -13.23 19.10 -7.49
C GLY A 483 -12.35 20.32 -7.40
N LYS A 484 -12.69 21.37 -8.15
CA LYS A 484 -12.28 22.72 -7.81
C LYS A 484 -13.19 23.16 -6.66
N HIS A 485 -12.67 23.12 -5.43
CA HIS A 485 -13.36 23.68 -4.28
C HIS A 485 -13.04 25.17 -4.23
N GLU A 486 -14.07 26.02 -4.30
CA GLU A 486 -13.90 27.48 -4.36
C GLU A 486 -13.17 28.02 -3.12
N ASN A 487 -13.41 27.40 -1.97
CA ASN A 487 -12.78 27.72 -0.69
C ASN A 487 -11.43 27.01 -0.46
N ARG A 488 -10.83 26.35 -1.46
CA ARG A 488 -9.56 25.61 -1.27
C ARG A 488 -8.43 26.50 -0.81
N ALA A 489 -8.26 27.66 -1.42
CA ALA A 489 -7.15 28.56 -1.10
C ALA A 489 -7.30 29.13 0.32
N GLU A 490 -8.52 29.54 0.68
CA GLU A 490 -8.86 30.03 2.02
C GLU A 490 -8.58 28.96 3.10
N LEU A 491 -9.08 27.74 2.90
CA LEU A 491 -8.87 26.64 3.83
C LEU A 491 -7.41 26.21 3.94
N LEU A 492 -6.65 26.27 2.83
CA LEU A 492 -5.22 26.01 2.85
C LEU A 492 -4.47 27.05 3.68
N GLU A 493 -4.77 28.34 3.47
CA GLU A 493 -4.14 29.43 4.21
C GLU A 493 -4.50 29.38 5.69
N ALA A 494 -5.77 29.09 6.01
CA ALA A 494 -6.21 28.90 7.40
C ALA A 494 -5.47 27.74 8.09
N LEU A 495 -5.19 26.65 7.38
CA LEU A 495 -4.45 25.51 7.93
C LEU A 495 -2.95 25.80 8.09
N ARG A 496 -2.34 26.52 7.14
CA ARG A 496 -0.93 26.97 7.25
C ARG A 496 -0.74 27.96 8.39
N GLY A 497 -1.67 28.89 8.56
CA GLY A 497 -1.65 29.88 9.64
C GLY A 497 -2.11 29.36 11.00
N ASP A 498 -2.57 28.10 11.10
CA ASP A 498 -3.00 27.52 12.36
C ASP A 498 -1.82 27.32 13.31
N GLY A 499 -1.89 27.90 14.51
CA GLY A 499 -0.78 27.87 15.47
C GLY A 499 -0.43 26.49 16.02
N LEU A 500 -1.31 25.50 15.88
CA LEU A 500 -1.06 24.13 16.31
C LEU A 500 -0.63 23.24 15.14
N PHE A 501 -1.40 23.24 14.04
CA PHE A 501 -1.13 22.36 12.90
C PHE A 501 -0.03 22.87 11.98
N GLY A 502 0.00 24.17 11.67
CA GLY A 502 0.91 24.77 10.69
C GLY A 502 2.38 24.40 10.95
N PRO A 503 2.92 24.67 12.15
CA PRO A 503 4.32 24.35 12.47
C PRO A 503 4.69 22.87 12.33
N ILE A 504 3.75 21.95 12.56
CA ILE A 504 3.99 20.50 12.46
C ILE A 504 3.94 20.09 10.98
N LEU A 505 2.93 20.54 10.24
CA LEU A 505 2.76 20.22 8.83
C LEU A 505 3.88 20.84 7.97
N ASP A 506 4.39 22.02 8.30
CA ASP A 506 5.56 22.62 7.64
C ASP A 506 6.81 21.74 7.78
N ARG A 507 7.06 21.19 8.97
CA ARG A 507 8.21 20.29 9.19
C ARG A 507 8.05 18.98 8.43
N ILE A 508 6.83 18.44 8.36
CA ILE A 508 6.53 17.25 7.56
C ILE A 508 6.65 17.55 6.06
N GLU A 509 6.22 18.73 5.60
CA GLU A 509 6.36 19.17 4.22
C GLU A 509 7.84 19.23 3.83
N LEU A 510 8.69 19.83 4.66
CA LEU A 510 10.15 19.83 4.45
C LEU A 510 10.72 18.41 4.37
N LEU A 511 10.32 17.51 5.27
CA LEU A 511 10.76 16.12 5.26
C LEU A 511 10.33 15.37 3.97
N VAL A 512 9.12 15.65 3.48
CA VAL A 512 8.62 15.10 2.21
C VAL A 512 9.45 15.60 1.04
N GLU A 513 9.73 16.90 0.97
CA GLU A 513 10.54 17.48 -0.11
C GLU A 513 11.99 16.97 -0.09
N GLU A 514 12.60 16.84 1.09
CA GLU A 514 13.94 16.24 1.26
C GLU A 514 13.97 14.80 0.70
N ALA A 515 13.00 13.97 1.07
CA ALA A 515 12.93 12.58 0.59
C ALA A 515 12.66 12.46 -0.93
N LEU A 516 11.88 13.38 -1.48
CA LEU A 516 11.63 13.46 -2.93
C LEU A 516 12.90 13.84 -3.69
N GLU A 517 13.66 14.81 -3.19
CA GLU A 517 14.91 15.24 -3.83
C GLU A 517 15.97 14.15 -3.78
N GLU A 518 16.15 13.49 -2.63
CA GLU A 518 17.06 12.34 -2.50
C GLU A 518 16.72 11.21 -3.49
N SER A 519 15.43 10.97 -3.73
CA SER A 519 14.98 9.95 -4.70
C SER A 519 15.22 10.38 -6.15
N ARG A 520 15.11 11.69 -6.47
CA ARG A 520 15.45 12.22 -7.79
C ARG A 520 16.94 12.11 -8.07
N ASP A 521 17.77 12.40 -7.08
CA ASP A 521 19.22 12.29 -7.22
C ASP A 521 19.67 10.83 -7.33
N SER A 522 19.05 9.93 -6.55
CA SER A 522 19.34 8.49 -6.61
C SER A 522 18.90 7.82 -7.91
N SER A 523 17.94 8.41 -8.64
CA SER A 523 17.48 7.89 -9.95
C SER A 523 18.23 8.48 -11.15
N ARG A 524 19.11 9.45 -10.92
CA ARG A 524 20.02 10.01 -11.93
C ARG A 524 21.39 9.34 -11.94
N LYS A 525 21.78 8.74 -10.81
CA LYS A 525 22.92 7.85 -10.69
C LYS A 525 22.53 6.48 -11.18
#